data_AF-A0A2D4EYS5-F1
#
_entry.id   AF-A0A2D4EYS5-F1
#
_cell.length_a   1.000
_cell.length_b   1.000
_cell.length_c   1.000
_cell.angle_alpha   90.00
_cell.angle_beta   90.00
_cell.angle_gamma   90.00
#
_symmetry.space_group_name_H-M   'P 1'
#
loop_
_entity.id
_entity.type
_entity.pdbx_description
1 polymer ?
#
loop_
_entity_poly.entity_id
_entity_poly.type
_entity_poly.pdbx_seq_one_letter_code
_entity_poly.pdbx_strand_id
1 'polypeptide(L)'
;MASAHTIATVLRYWYQGSPPGEMISLGVISEGQFGLPEGIVYSMPVRFENGSWEIYTEIEINEKTQSYLLILACDLIREKQVALGEVAELNPQRRDIHAIYRDVAEEEEEVEVNNEPRASLIDQDRALESEDQTVAEEMEDPDELNESKNIEEENIEVEDD
;
A
#
# COMPACT_ATOMS: atom_id res chain seq x y z
N MET A 1 3.80 -2.28 7.20
CA MET A 1 4.15 -0.86 6.91
C MET A 1 2.93 -0.14 6.36
N ALA A 2 2.62 1.08 6.81
CA ALA A 2 1.40 1.80 6.42
C ALA A 2 1.54 2.55 5.07
N SER A 3 0.46 2.68 4.29
CA SER A 3 0.44 3.36 2.98
C SER A 3 0.98 4.80 3.01
N ALA A 4 0.79 5.50 4.13
CA ALA A 4 1.32 6.85 4.33
C ALA A 4 2.85 6.90 4.27
N HIS A 5 3.53 5.87 4.78
CA HIS A 5 4.98 5.78 4.73
C HIS A 5 5.49 5.67 3.29
N THR A 6 4.84 4.83 2.47
CA THR A 6 5.19 4.67 1.05
C THR A 6 5.05 5.99 0.30
N ILE A 7 3.94 6.71 0.49
CA ILE A 7 3.70 8.00 -0.16
C ILE A 7 4.76 9.02 0.27
N ALA A 8 5.06 9.10 1.57
CA ALA A 8 6.10 10.01 2.07
C ALA A 8 7.48 9.69 1.48
N THR A 9 7.81 8.41 1.32
CA THR A 9 9.06 7.97 0.68
C THR A 9 9.12 8.36 -0.79
N VAL A 10 8.04 8.14 -1.56
CA VAL A 10 7.95 8.57 -2.97
C VAL A 10 8.17 10.07 -3.09
N LEU A 11 7.49 10.87 -2.28
CA LEU A 11 7.63 12.33 -2.29
C LEU A 11 9.04 12.78 -1.89
N ARG A 12 9.65 12.12 -0.90
CA ARG A 12 11.04 12.39 -0.48
C ARG A 12 12.02 12.08 -1.62
N TYR A 13 11.88 10.93 -2.27
CA TYR A 13 12.76 10.54 -3.37
C TYR A 13 12.56 11.44 -4.58
N TRP A 14 11.34 11.84 -4.89
CA TRP A 14 11.10 12.80 -5.95
C TRP A 14 11.80 14.13 -5.65
N TYR A 15 11.70 14.64 -4.43
CA TYR A 15 12.33 15.92 -4.08
C TYR A 15 13.87 15.85 -3.95
N GLN A 16 14.42 14.76 -3.40
CA GLN A 16 15.84 14.66 -2.99
C GLN A 16 16.67 13.70 -3.84
N GLY A 17 16.05 12.96 -4.77
CA GLY A 17 16.63 11.79 -5.41
C GLY A 17 16.45 10.52 -4.59
N SER A 18 16.42 9.36 -5.25
CA SER A 18 16.50 8.06 -4.57
C SER A 18 17.96 7.71 -4.27
N PRO A 19 18.23 6.89 -3.24
CA PRO A 19 19.58 6.40 -2.98
C PRO A 19 20.20 5.70 -4.21
N PRO A 20 21.53 5.72 -4.35
CA PRO A 20 22.21 5.08 -5.49
C PRO A 20 21.86 3.59 -5.60
N GLY A 21 21.43 3.16 -6.79
CA GLY A 21 21.01 1.79 -7.04
C GLY A 21 19.62 1.42 -6.52
N GLU A 22 18.92 2.35 -5.87
CA GLU A 22 17.55 2.12 -5.40
C GLU A 22 16.51 2.48 -6.46
N MET A 23 15.62 1.53 -6.72
CA MET A 23 14.46 1.68 -7.57
C MET A 23 13.20 1.41 -6.77
N ILE A 24 12.12 2.11 -7.11
CA ILE A 24 10.79 1.84 -6.57
C ILE A 24 9.78 1.65 -7.69
N SER A 25 8.68 0.98 -7.39
CA SER A 25 7.55 0.88 -8.30
C SER A 25 6.72 2.17 -8.26
N LEU A 26 6.53 2.81 -9.42
CA LEU A 26 5.72 4.02 -9.57
C LEU A 26 4.79 3.91 -10.77
N GLY A 27 3.53 4.32 -10.61
CA GLY A 27 2.60 4.44 -11.73
C GLY A 27 3.01 5.60 -12.65
N VAL A 28 3.48 5.28 -13.84
CA VAL A 28 3.92 6.25 -14.86
C VAL A 28 3.20 6.00 -16.18
N ILE A 29 3.08 7.03 -17.01
CA ILE A 29 2.54 6.87 -18.36
C ILE A 29 3.57 6.10 -19.18
N SER A 30 3.15 4.98 -19.78
CA SER A 30 4.01 4.20 -20.67
C SER A 30 4.24 4.95 -21.98
N GLU A 31 5.50 4.93 -22.42
CA GLU A 31 5.99 5.42 -23.71
C GLU A 31 6.58 4.27 -24.55
N GLY A 32 6.12 3.03 -24.32
CA GLY A 32 6.61 1.85 -25.06
C GLY A 32 7.64 0.99 -24.31
N GLN A 33 8.00 1.34 -23.07
CA GLN A 33 8.98 0.60 -22.29
C GLN A 33 8.51 -0.84 -22.07
N PHE A 34 9.44 -1.80 -22.12
CA PHE A 34 9.15 -3.23 -21.97
C PHE A 34 8.10 -3.76 -22.97
N GLY A 35 7.95 -3.11 -24.13
CA GLY A 35 6.96 -3.49 -25.15
C GLY A 35 5.51 -3.21 -24.75
N LEU A 36 5.28 -2.41 -23.70
CA LEU A 36 3.95 -2.00 -23.27
C LEU A 36 3.34 -0.97 -24.24
N PRO A 37 2.01 -0.93 -24.39
CA PRO A 37 1.34 0.05 -25.22
C PRO A 37 1.46 1.47 -24.62
N GLU A 38 1.65 2.47 -25.48
CA GLU A 38 1.75 3.86 -25.05
C GLU A 38 0.43 4.41 -24.47
N GLY A 39 0.53 5.37 -23.54
CA GLY A 39 -0.62 6.13 -23.07
C GLY A 39 -1.52 5.40 -22.06
N ILE A 40 -1.02 4.34 -21.42
CA ILE A 40 -1.58 3.75 -20.20
C ILE A 40 -0.71 4.10 -18.99
N VAL A 41 -1.29 4.19 -17.80
CA VAL A 41 -0.52 4.29 -16.55
C VAL A 41 -0.18 2.88 -16.09
N TYR A 42 1.11 2.57 -15.95
CA TYR A 42 1.61 1.26 -15.55
C TYR A 42 2.63 1.40 -14.41
N SER A 43 2.69 0.44 -13.49
CA SER A 43 3.67 0.43 -12.39
C SER A 43 5.04 -0.01 -12.92
N MET A 44 5.98 0.92 -13.03
CA MET A 44 7.31 0.69 -13.59
C MET A 44 8.41 0.85 -12.53
N PRO A 45 9.56 0.16 -12.67
CA PRO A 45 10.74 0.45 -11.88
C PRO A 45 11.27 1.83 -12.26
N VAL A 46 11.31 2.75 -11.30
CA VAL A 46 11.85 4.09 -11.51
C VAL A 46 12.92 4.42 -10.49
N ARG A 47 13.88 5.23 -10.93
CA ARG A 47 14.87 5.90 -10.09
C ARG A 47 14.57 7.40 -10.08
N PHE A 48 14.74 8.06 -8.95
CA PHE A 48 14.60 9.51 -8.87
C PHE A 48 15.96 10.20 -8.91
N GLU A 49 16.07 11.20 -9.77
CA GLU A 49 17.28 12.00 -9.92
C GLU A 49 16.92 13.44 -10.28
N ASN A 50 17.55 14.40 -9.59
CA ASN A 50 17.43 15.84 -9.89
C ASN A 50 15.98 16.36 -9.98
N GLY A 51 15.08 15.90 -9.12
CA GLY A 51 13.67 16.35 -9.13
C GLY A 51 12.80 15.70 -10.20
N SER A 52 13.32 14.70 -10.93
CA SER A 52 12.60 13.91 -11.92
C SER A 52 12.70 12.42 -11.59
N TRP A 53 11.94 11.59 -12.32
CA TRP A 53 12.14 10.16 -12.36
C TRP A 53 12.62 9.72 -13.74
N GLU A 54 13.28 8.57 -13.78
CA GLU A 54 13.69 7.86 -14.98
C GLU A 54 13.23 6.39 -14.85
N ILE A 55 12.67 5.84 -15.92
CA ILE A 55 12.30 4.42 -15.96
C ILE A 55 13.56 3.60 -16.16
N TYR A 56 13.80 2.65 -15.26
CA TYR A 56 14.99 1.82 -15.31
C TYR A 56 14.76 0.63 -16.25
N THR A 57 15.29 0.71 -17.48
CA THR A 57 15.08 -0.29 -18.53
C THR A 57 16.18 -1.34 -18.64
N GLU A 58 17.26 -1.22 -17.86
CA GLU A 58 18.40 -2.15 -17.87
C GLU A 58 18.11 -3.43 -17.07
N ILE A 59 16.96 -4.06 -17.35
CA ILE A 59 16.54 -5.33 -16.76
C ILE A 59 16.18 -6.33 -17.86
N GLU A 60 16.64 -7.56 -17.70
CA GLU A 60 16.26 -8.65 -18.60
C GLU A 60 14.85 -9.14 -18.27
N ILE A 61 14.00 -9.24 -19.29
CA ILE A 61 12.63 -9.74 -19.16
C ILE A 61 12.54 -11.03 -19.95
N ASN A 62 12.24 -12.13 -19.24
CA ASN A 62 12.00 -13.42 -19.88
C ASN A 62 10.65 -13.44 -20.61
N GLU A 63 10.46 -14.39 -21.54
CA GLU A 63 9.26 -14.47 -22.38
C GLU A 63 7.95 -14.60 -21.58
N LYS A 64 8.01 -15.30 -20.44
CA LYS A 64 6.86 -15.53 -19.57
C LYS A 64 6.43 -14.22 -18.90
N THR A 65 7.36 -13.49 -18.30
CA THR A 65 7.13 -12.16 -17.72
C THR A 65 6.64 -11.18 -18.77
N GLN A 66 7.22 -11.20 -19.98
CA GLN A 66 6.76 -10.37 -21.10
C GLN A 66 5.28 -10.64 -21.44
N SER A 67 4.87 -11.92 -21.46
CA SER A 67 3.47 -12.28 -21.70
C SER A 67 2.53 -11.73 -20.63
N TYR A 68 2.94 -11.76 -19.35
CA TYR A 68 2.14 -11.23 -18.25
C TYR A 68 2.01 -9.72 -18.31
N LEU A 69 3.10 -9.00 -18.63
CA LEU A 69 3.06 -7.54 -18.83
C LEU A 69 2.00 -7.16 -19.86
N LEU A 70 1.94 -7.86 -20.99
CA LEU A 70 0.97 -7.60 -22.06
C LEU A 70 -0.47 -7.94 -21.66
N ILE A 71 -0.69 -9.01 -20.88
CA ILE A 71 -2.03 -9.34 -20.36
C ILE A 71 -2.52 -8.24 -19.42
N LEU A 72 -1.67 -7.79 -18.48
CA LEU A 72 -2.00 -6.71 -17.55
C LEU A 72 -2.22 -5.38 -18.27
N ALA A 73 -1.45 -5.10 -19.32
CA ALA A 73 -1.65 -3.92 -20.15
C ALA A 73 -3.00 -3.94 -20.88
N CYS A 74 -3.43 -5.11 -21.38
CA CYS A 74 -4.74 -5.27 -22.00
C CYS A 74 -5.87 -4.94 -21.00
N ASP A 75 -5.73 -5.34 -19.74
CA ASP A 75 -6.69 -5.01 -18.69
C ASP A 75 -6.75 -3.51 -18.43
N LEU A 76 -5.60 -2.84 -18.31
CA LEU A 76 -5.53 -1.39 -18.12
C LEU A 76 -6.09 -0.60 -19.31
N ILE A 77 -5.88 -1.08 -20.54
CA ILE A 77 -6.53 -0.50 -21.73
C ILE A 77 -8.04 -0.61 -21.60
N ARG A 78 -8.56 -1.78 -21.21
CA ARG A 78 -10.00 -1.96 -21.05
C ARG A 78 -10.56 -1.08 -19.93
N GLU A 79 -9.86 -0.98 -18.80
CA GLU A 79 -10.24 -0.06 -17.72
C GLU A 79 -10.31 1.39 -18.21
N LYS A 80 -9.32 1.84 -18.98
CA LYS A 80 -9.32 3.15 -19.64
C LYS A 80 -10.53 3.32 -20.58
N GLN A 81 -10.82 2.34 -21.42
CA GLN A 81 -11.95 2.39 -22.36
C GLN A 81 -13.30 2.47 -21.65
N VAL A 82 -13.47 1.72 -20.55
CA VAL A 82 -14.68 1.79 -19.73
C VAL A 82 -14.80 3.15 -19.04
N ALA A 83 -13.70 3.68 -18.50
CA ALA A 83 -13.68 5.01 -17.89
C ALA A 83 -14.03 6.12 -18.89
N LEU A 84 -13.69 5.95 -20.16
CA LEU A 84 -14.05 6.85 -21.26
C LEU A 84 -15.46 6.61 -21.83
N GLY A 85 -16.16 5.56 -21.39
CA GLY A 85 -17.49 5.19 -21.89
C GLY A 85 -17.49 4.54 -23.27
N GLU A 86 -16.34 4.11 -23.78
CA GLU A 86 -16.20 3.42 -25.07
C GLU A 86 -16.67 1.96 -25.00
N VAL A 87 -16.55 1.35 -23.82
CA VAL A 87 -16.95 -0.03 -23.53
C VAL A 87 -17.82 -0.04 -22.27
N ALA A 88 -18.86 -0.88 -22.24
CA ALA A 88 -19.83 -0.90 -21.15
C ALA A 88 -19.36 -1.70 -19.91
N GLU A 89 -18.52 -2.73 -20.09
CA GLU A 89 -18.20 -3.68 -19.04
C GLU A 89 -16.69 -3.88 -18.86
N LEU A 90 -16.26 -3.90 -17.61
CA LEU A 90 -14.93 -4.37 -17.22
C LEU A 90 -14.94 -5.90 -17.27
N ASN A 91 -14.35 -6.45 -18.32
CA ASN A 91 -14.08 -7.88 -18.44
C ASN A 91 -12.55 -8.10 -18.38
N PRO A 92 -11.97 -8.13 -17.17
CA PRO A 92 -10.54 -8.34 -16.98
C PRO A 92 -10.15 -9.75 -17.39
N GLN A 93 -9.01 -9.89 -18.08
CA GLN A 93 -8.44 -11.17 -18.48
C GLN A 93 -7.82 -11.94 -17.31
N ARG A 94 -7.89 -11.41 -16.08
CA ARG A 94 -7.42 -12.02 -14.83
C ARG A 94 -8.08 -13.38 -14.55
N ARG A 95 -7.54 -14.44 -15.15
CA ARG A 95 -7.61 -15.79 -14.59
C ARG A 95 -6.31 -16.00 -13.83
N ASP A 96 -6.40 -15.78 -12.52
CA ASP A 96 -5.41 -16.16 -11.50
C ASP A 96 -4.05 -15.44 -11.53
N ILE A 97 -4.05 -14.16 -11.15
CA ILE A 97 -2.81 -13.43 -10.78
C ILE A 97 -2.02 -14.18 -9.69
N HIS A 98 -2.72 -14.93 -8.82
CA HIS A 98 -2.08 -15.74 -7.79
C HIS A 98 -1.20 -16.87 -8.37
N ALA A 99 -1.50 -17.37 -9.58
CA ALA A 99 -0.61 -18.29 -10.28
C ALA A 99 0.66 -17.58 -10.77
N ILE A 100 0.55 -16.33 -11.24
CA ILE A 100 1.70 -15.52 -11.69
C ILE A 100 2.73 -15.34 -10.57
N TYR A 101 2.28 -14.94 -9.37
CA TYR A 101 3.19 -14.76 -8.24
C TYR A 101 3.81 -16.06 -7.74
N ARG A 102 3.08 -17.18 -7.83
CA ARG A 102 3.59 -18.51 -7.47
C ARG A 102 4.68 -18.96 -8.44
N ASP A 103 4.41 -18.80 -9.73
CA ASP A 103 5.28 -19.16 -10.83
C ASP A 103 6.59 -18.34 -10.87
N VAL A 104 6.54 -17.05 -10.53
CA VAL A 104 7.73 -16.19 -10.45
C VAL A 104 8.56 -16.52 -9.20
N ALA A 105 7.91 -16.85 -8.07
CA ALA A 105 8.61 -17.23 -6.85
C ALA A 105 9.37 -18.56 -6.98
N GLU A 106 8.89 -19.49 -7.81
CA GLU A 106 9.57 -20.75 -8.10
C GLU A 106 10.78 -20.58 -9.03
N GLU A 107 10.86 -19.50 -9.81
CA GLU A 107 12.00 -19.20 -10.71
C GLU A 107 13.16 -18.47 -10.00
N GLU A 108 12.95 -17.87 -8.82
CA GLU A 108 13.99 -17.16 -8.06
C GLU A 108 14.89 -18.07 -7.18
N GLU A 109 14.64 -19.38 -7.14
CA GLU A 109 15.35 -20.32 -6.25
C GLU A 109 16.76 -20.78 -6.72
N GLU A 110 17.32 -20.27 -7.83
CA GLU A 110 18.69 -20.59 -8.30
C GLU A 110 19.70 -19.42 -8.22
N VAL A 111 19.64 -18.58 -7.19
CA VAL A 111 20.74 -17.65 -6.88
C VAL A 111 21.18 -17.81 -5.43
N GLU A 112 22.24 -18.60 -5.22
CA GLU A 112 22.89 -18.80 -3.92
C GLU A 112 23.62 -17.51 -3.50
N VAL A 113 22.92 -16.62 -2.78
CA VAL A 113 23.52 -15.46 -2.10
C VAL A 113 23.36 -15.64 -0.60
N ASN A 114 24.46 -16.09 0.01
CA ASN A 114 24.80 -16.14 1.44
C ASN A 114 23.76 -15.57 2.43
N ASN A 115 23.25 -16.49 3.24
CA ASN A 115 22.23 -16.35 4.28
C ASN A 115 22.38 -15.15 5.24
N GLU A 116 21.45 -14.20 5.16
CA GLU A 116 20.83 -13.59 6.35
C GLU A 116 19.30 -13.68 6.22
N PRO A 117 18.57 -13.97 7.31
CA PRO A 117 17.15 -14.30 7.23
C PRO A 117 16.34 -13.02 6.97
N ARG A 118 15.90 -12.82 5.73
CA ARG A 118 14.80 -11.89 5.44
C ARG A 118 13.50 -12.58 5.81
N ALA A 119 12.78 -11.99 6.77
CA ALA A 119 11.46 -12.46 7.19
C ALA A 119 10.53 -12.58 5.97
N SER A 120 9.83 -13.72 5.87
CA SER A 120 8.86 -13.97 4.83
C SER A 120 7.71 -12.95 4.91
N LEU A 121 7.26 -12.44 3.77
CA LEU A 121 6.14 -11.48 3.68
C LEU A 121 4.78 -12.13 4.01
N ILE A 122 4.75 -13.40 4.40
CA ILE A 122 3.53 -14.18 4.64
C ILE A 122 3.17 -14.21 6.15
N ASP A 123 4.11 -13.85 7.02
CA ASP A 123 3.92 -13.98 8.48
C ASP A 123 3.44 -12.71 9.19
N GLN A 124 3.36 -11.56 8.50
CA GLN A 124 3.01 -10.27 9.14
C GLN A 124 1.50 -10.05 9.35
N ASP A 125 0.64 -10.77 8.63
CA ASP A 125 -0.81 -10.58 8.71
C ASP A 125 -1.48 -11.38 9.84
N ARG A 126 -0.76 -12.30 10.51
CA ARG A 126 -1.32 -13.13 11.59
C ARG A 126 -1.09 -12.58 13.00
N ALA A 127 -0.24 -11.56 13.16
CA ALA A 127 0.22 -11.09 14.47
C ALA A 127 -0.50 -9.84 15.01
N LEU A 128 -1.49 -9.29 14.28
CA LEU A 128 -2.16 -8.03 14.67
C LEU A 128 -3.58 -8.19 15.25
N GLU A 129 -4.07 -9.42 15.46
CA GLU A 129 -5.41 -9.66 16.03
C GLU A 129 -5.43 -10.08 17.50
N SER A 130 -4.31 -10.09 18.23
CA SER A 130 -4.26 -10.64 19.61
C SER A 130 -3.94 -9.66 20.75
N GLU A 131 -3.83 -8.35 20.50
CA GLU A 131 -3.40 -7.40 21.56
C GLU A 131 -4.47 -6.42 22.08
N ASP A 132 -5.73 -6.50 21.65
CA ASP A 132 -6.80 -5.59 22.15
C ASP A 132 -7.79 -6.25 23.15
N GLN A 133 -7.38 -7.35 23.78
CA GLN A 133 -8.25 -8.05 24.72
C GLN A 133 -7.44 -8.64 25.88
N THR A 134 -7.12 -7.83 26.89
CA THR A 134 -6.96 -8.19 28.32
C THR A 134 -6.25 -7.04 29.05
N VAL A 135 -6.99 -6.24 29.81
CA VAL A 135 -6.76 -5.95 31.24
C VAL A 135 -7.90 -5.00 31.68
N ALA A 136 -8.98 -5.59 32.17
CA ALA A 136 -9.86 -4.95 33.14
C ALA A 136 -10.10 -6.02 34.22
N GLU A 137 -9.18 -6.09 35.19
CA GLU A 137 -9.41 -6.83 36.42
C GLU A 137 -10.40 -6.04 37.28
N GLU A 138 -11.54 -6.64 37.56
CA GLU A 138 -12.39 -6.29 38.69
C GLU A 138 -11.73 -6.76 40.00
N MET A 139 -11.77 -5.93 41.04
CA MET A 139 -11.71 -6.40 42.42
C MET A 139 -12.53 -5.45 43.33
N GLU A 140 -13.37 -6.05 44.15
CA GLU A 140 -14.55 -5.52 44.85
C GLU A 140 -14.32 -4.57 46.06
N ASP A 141 -15.37 -3.77 46.32
CA ASP A 141 -15.85 -2.94 47.48
C ASP A 141 -15.77 -3.61 48.89
N PRO A 142 -16.19 -3.04 50.06
CA PRO A 142 -16.86 -1.75 50.41
C PRO A 142 -16.40 -1.10 51.78
N ASP A 143 -17.21 -0.15 52.31
CA ASP A 143 -17.29 0.45 53.68
C ASP A 143 -16.62 1.83 53.88
N GLU A 144 -17.20 2.88 54.48
CA GLU A 144 -18.50 3.16 55.11
C GLU A 144 -18.61 4.70 55.33
N LEU A 145 -19.84 5.24 55.24
CA LEU A 145 -20.44 6.31 56.09
C LEU A 145 -19.74 7.69 56.24
N ASN A 146 -20.41 8.77 55.82
CA ASN A 146 -21.35 9.52 56.68
C ASN A 146 -21.43 11.04 56.39
N GLU A 147 -22.68 11.51 56.31
CA GLU A 147 -23.23 12.81 56.77
C GLU A 147 -22.63 14.18 56.38
N SER A 148 -23.50 14.93 55.69
CA SER A 148 -23.97 16.28 56.06
C SER A 148 -23.05 17.48 55.85
N LYS A 149 -23.49 18.40 54.96
CA LYS A 149 -23.99 19.73 55.36
C LYS A 149 -24.62 20.52 54.20
N ASN A 150 -25.90 20.82 54.38
CA ASN A 150 -26.62 21.97 53.83
C ASN A 150 -25.96 23.29 54.24
N ILE A 151 -25.79 24.24 53.30
CA ILE A 151 -25.96 25.72 53.42
C ILE A 151 -26.13 26.22 51.96
N GLU A 152 -27.32 26.54 51.45
CA GLU A 152 -28.08 27.82 51.48
C GLU A 152 -27.41 29.03 50.78
N GLU A 153 -28.19 29.61 49.84
CA GLU A 153 -28.19 30.99 49.29
C GLU A 153 -27.01 31.40 48.36
N GLU A 154 -27.19 32.00 47.18
CA GLU A 154 -27.96 33.22 46.86
C GLU A 154 -28.56 33.22 45.44
N ASN A 155 -29.76 33.81 45.33
CA ASN A 155 -30.44 34.26 44.12
C ASN A 155 -29.70 35.43 43.45
N ILE A 156 -29.62 35.43 42.12
CA ILE A 156 -29.78 36.65 41.31
C ILE A 156 -30.63 36.29 40.08
N GLU A 157 -31.90 36.65 40.14
CA GLU A 157 -32.77 36.81 38.97
C GLU A 157 -32.31 38.04 38.17
N VAL A 158 -32.25 37.89 36.85
CA VAL A 158 -32.27 39.02 35.92
C VAL A 158 -33.49 38.79 35.03
N GLU A 159 -34.49 39.66 35.19
CA GLU A 159 -35.71 39.73 34.37
C GLU A 159 -35.38 40.12 32.92
N ASP A 160 -36.07 39.51 31.96
CA ASP A 160 -36.33 40.06 30.63
C ASP A 160 -37.82 39.83 30.30
N ASP A 161 -38.52 40.96 30.07
CA ASP A 161 -39.85 41.22 29.45
C ASP A 161 -41.17 40.70 30.06
#